data_AF-A0AAN7DJH0-F1
#
_entry.id   AF-A0AAN7DJH0-F1
#
_cell.length_a   1.000
_cell.length_b   1.000
_cell.length_c   1.000
_cell.angle_alpha   90.00
_cell.angle_beta   90.00
_cell.angle_gamma   90.00
#
_symmetry.space_group_name_H-M   'P 1'
#
loop_
_entity.id
_entity.type
_entity.pdbx_description
1 polymer ?
#
loop_
_entity_poly.entity_id
_entity_poly.type
_entity_poly.pdbx_seq_one_letter_code
_entity_poly.pdbx_strand_id
1 'polypeptide(L)'
;MQISLASILLVLGVVSFSVDAASLIKKRDDSMNCPSGAGGAGSYSDPGNCERYFYCTAGNRDPSIQYCQSGTLFSASLRRCVVASRADCSR
;
A
#
# COMPACT_ATOMS: atom_id res chain seq x y z
N MET A 1 -11.52 -50.77 2.42
CA MET A 1 -11.78 -49.34 2.16
C MET A 1 -12.64 -48.79 3.29
N GLN A 2 -12.04 -48.44 4.42
CA GLN A 2 -12.72 -47.81 5.55
C GLN A 2 -11.90 -46.57 5.92
N ILE A 3 -12.19 -45.46 5.25
CA ILE A 3 -11.60 -44.16 5.60
C ILE A 3 -12.25 -43.78 6.92
N SER A 4 -11.49 -43.84 8.01
CA SER A 4 -12.01 -43.54 9.35
C SER A 4 -12.59 -42.13 9.36
N LEU A 5 -13.73 -41.93 10.03
CA LEU A 5 -14.33 -40.59 10.26
C LEU A 5 -13.29 -39.61 10.84
N ALA A 6 -12.35 -40.11 11.66
CA ALA A 6 -11.23 -39.33 12.17
C ALA A 6 -10.32 -38.78 11.06
N SER A 7 -10.08 -39.56 10.00
CA SER A 7 -9.29 -39.13 8.84
C SER A 7 -10.01 -38.02 8.06
N ILE A 8 -11.33 -38.10 7.89
CA ILE A 8 -12.14 -37.10 7.16
C ILE A 8 -12.19 -35.77 7.92
N LEU A 9 -12.30 -35.82 9.25
CA LEU A 9 -12.31 -34.63 10.10
C LEU A 9 -10.95 -33.90 10.09
N LEU A 10 -9.84 -34.63 9.99
CA LEU A 10 -8.51 -34.02 9.88
C LEU A 10 -8.33 -33.27 8.56
N VAL A 11 -8.80 -33.81 7.43
CA VAL A 11 -8.71 -33.12 6.13
C VAL A 11 -9.65 -31.91 6.03
N LEU A 12 -10.85 -31.96 6.63
CA LEU A 12 -11.77 -30.82 6.67
C LEU A 12 -11.31 -29.73 7.66
N GLY A 13 -10.61 -30.11 8.72
CA GLY A 13 -9.98 -29.18 9.65
C GLY A 13 -8.92 -28.32 8.95
N VAL A 14 -8.00 -28.92 8.18
CA VAL A 14 -6.89 -28.19 7.54
C VAL A 14 -7.33 -27.23 6.43
N VAL A 15 -8.43 -27.52 5.72
CA VAL A 15 -9.00 -26.57 4.74
C VAL A 15 -9.68 -25.38 5.42
N SER A 16 -10.10 -25.52 6.67
CA SER A 16 -10.71 -24.44 7.46
C SER A 16 -9.67 -23.55 8.18
N PHE A 17 -8.42 -24.02 8.37
CA PHE A 17 -7.33 -23.24 8.99
C PHE A 17 -6.50 -22.42 7.98
N SER A 18 -6.66 -22.68 6.69
CA SER A 18 -5.89 -21.99 5.64
C SER A 18 -6.60 -20.75 5.08
N VAL A 19 -7.83 -20.47 5.53
CA VAL A 19 -8.41 -19.14 5.39
C VAL A 19 -7.83 -18.25 6.49
N ASP A 20 -7.40 -17.04 6.14
CA ASP A 20 -7.10 -15.93 7.07
C ASP A 20 -5.68 -15.72 7.63
N ALA A 21 -4.63 -16.39 7.14
CA ALA A 21 -3.25 -15.93 7.38
C ALA A 21 -2.63 -15.17 6.18
N ALA A 22 -2.93 -15.60 4.95
CA ALA A 22 -2.35 -15.01 3.75
C ALA A 22 -3.03 -13.69 3.30
N SER A 23 -4.27 -13.44 3.73
CA SER A 23 -5.02 -12.22 3.34
C SER A 23 -4.59 -10.96 4.10
N LEU A 24 -3.87 -11.07 5.22
CA LEU A 24 -3.39 -9.91 5.99
C LEU A 24 -1.98 -9.43 5.56
N ILE A 25 -1.22 -10.26 4.84
CA ILE A 25 0.13 -9.93 4.33
C ILE A 25 0.09 -9.43 2.88
N LYS A 26 -1.05 -9.50 2.16
CA LYS A 26 -1.13 -9.02 0.77
C LYS A 26 -1.25 -7.49 0.64
N LYS A 27 -1.58 -6.77 1.71
CA LYS A 27 -1.95 -5.34 1.62
C LYS A 27 -0.89 -4.35 2.11
N ARG A 28 0.23 -4.82 2.67
CA ARG A 28 1.24 -3.95 3.30
C ARG A 28 2.54 -3.75 2.50
N ASP A 29 2.70 -4.43 1.37
CA ASP A 29 3.86 -4.28 0.48
C ASP A 29 3.59 -3.31 -0.70
N ASP A 30 2.32 -2.96 -0.95
CA ASP A 30 1.92 -2.07 -2.04
C ASP A 30 1.99 -0.58 -1.66
N SER A 31 2.13 -0.26 -0.38
CA SER A 31 2.05 1.14 0.09
C SER A 31 3.35 1.94 -0.05
N MET A 32 4.48 1.29 -0.35
CA MET A 32 5.78 1.95 -0.57
C MET A 32 6.37 1.66 -1.95
N ASN A 33 5.68 0.90 -2.78
CA ASN A 33 6.10 0.62 -4.14
C ASN A 33 5.29 1.46 -5.13
N CYS A 34 5.98 2.01 -6.12
CA CYS A 34 5.34 2.72 -7.21
C CYS A 34 4.36 1.79 -7.95
N PRO A 35 3.20 2.29 -8.41
CA PRO A 35 2.24 1.49 -9.14
C PRO A 35 2.90 0.85 -10.37
N SER A 36 2.74 -0.44 -10.54
CA SER A 36 3.35 -1.16 -11.65
C SER A 36 2.62 -0.86 -12.97
N GLY A 37 3.35 -0.42 -13.98
CA GLY A 37 2.82 -0.18 -15.34
C GLY A 37 3.13 1.21 -15.89
N ALA A 38 2.81 1.44 -17.17
CA ALA A 38 3.12 2.69 -17.88
C ALA A 38 2.44 3.95 -17.27
N GLY A 39 1.39 3.77 -16.46
CA GLY A 39 0.71 4.84 -15.73
C GLY A 39 1.18 5.09 -14.30
N GLY A 40 2.25 4.41 -13.85
CA GLY A 40 2.72 4.49 -12.46
C GLY A 40 3.60 5.69 -12.12
N ALA A 41 4.09 6.44 -13.12
CA ALA A 41 4.92 7.60 -12.89
C ALA A 41 4.11 8.77 -12.29
N GLY A 42 4.71 9.46 -11.32
CA GLY A 42 4.09 10.64 -10.69
C GLY A 42 4.36 10.75 -9.20
N SER A 43 3.73 11.74 -8.59
CA SER A 43 3.84 12.02 -7.15
C SER A 43 2.69 11.37 -6.38
N TYR A 44 2.99 10.76 -5.24
CA TYR A 44 2.06 10.06 -4.37
C TYR A 44 2.25 10.49 -2.91
N SER A 45 1.16 10.54 -2.16
CA SER A 45 1.16 10.95 -0.75
C SER A 45 1.88 9.93 0.13
N ASP A 46 2.66 10.41 1.09
CA ASP A 46 3.09 9.58 2.21
C ASP A 46 2.01 9.61 3.31
N PRO A 47 1.39 8.47 3.66
CA PRO A 47 0.39 8.40 4.72
C PRO A 47 0.94 8.71 6.13
N GLY A 48 2.25 8.61 6.33
CA GLY A 48 2.89 8.87 7.63
C GLY A 48 3.44 10.29 7.79
N ASN A 49 3.61 11.05 6.70
CA ASN A 49 4.19 12.39 6.75
C ASN A 49 3.76 13.25 5.55
N CYS A 50 2.83 14.18 5.80
CA CYS A 50 2.31 15.11 4.81
C CYS A 50 3.35 16.10 4.24
N GLU A 51 4.49 16.28 4.90
CA GLU A 51 5.57 17.17 4.46
C GLU A 51 6.48 16.51 3.42
N ARG A 52 6.27 15.23 3.13
CA ARG A 52 6.98 14.51 2.07
C ARG A 52 6.02 13.74 1.17
N TYR A 53 6.52 13.38 0.00
CA TYR A 53 5.80 12.61 -1.01
C TYR A 53 6.75 11.66 -1.72
N PHE A 54 6.19 10.60 -2.27
CA PHE A 54 6.91 9.62 -3.08
C PHE A 54 6.86 10.04 -4.54
N TYR A 55 8.01 10.12 -5.19
CA TYR A 55 8.13 10.39 -6.62
C TYR A 55 8.53 9.13 -7.36
N CYS A 56 7.65 8.68 -8.26
CA CYS A 56 7.81 7.48 -9.05
C CYS A 56 8.19 7.80 -10.49
N THR A 57 9.13 7.04 -11.03
CA THR A 57 9.54 7.11 -12.43
C THR A 57 9.04 5.88 -13.19
N ALA A 58 8.79 6.03 -14.49
CA ALA A 58 8.27 4.94 -15.31
C ALA A 58 9.24 3.76 -15.33
N GLY A 59 8.74 2.56 -15.07
CA GLY A 59 9.56 1.35 -15.03
C GLY A 59 10.37 1.14 -13.75
N ASN A 60 10.30 2.07 -12.78
CA ASN A 60 10.92 1.91 -11.47
C ASN A 60 9.86 1.64 -10.39
N ARG A 61 10.09 0.63 -9.55
CA ARG A 61 9.23 0.33 -8.39
C ARG A 61 9.60 1.10 -7.15
N ASP A 62 10.85 1.53 -7.02
CA ASP A 62 11.35 2.23 -5.85
C ASP A 62 11.08 3.73 -5.98
N PRO A 63 10.24 4.32 -5.10
CA PRO A 63 10.02 5.75 -5.11
C PRO A 63 11.21 6.50 -4.55
N SER A 64 11.46 7.70 -5.09
CA SER A 64 12.32 8.70 -4.44
C SER A 64 11.51 9.52 -3.46
N ILE A 65 12.05 9.77 -2.26
CA ILE A 65 11.39 10.62 -1.26
C ILE A 65 11.72 12.08 -1.54
N GLN A 66 10.68 12.89 -1.70
CA GLN A 66 10.80 14.33 -1.89
C GLN A 66 10.09 15.08 -0.76
N TYR A 67 10.65 16.21 -0.35
CA TYR A 67 10.08 17.05 0.70
C TYR A 67 9.42 18.29 0.11
N CYS A 68 8.27 18.65 0.66
CA CYS A 68 7.63 19.92 0.42
C CYS A 68 8.43 21.06 1.08
N GLN A 69 8.30 22.27 0.55
CA GLN A 69 8.86 23.46 1.18
C GLN A 69 8.18 23.72 2.52
N SER A 70 8.90 24.35 3.46
CA SER A 70 8.37 24.65 4.79
C SER A 70 7.03 25.39 4.72
N GLY A 71 6.04 24.92 5.48
CA GLY A 71 4.68 25.48 5.49
C GLY A 71 3.76 24.98 4.37
N THR A 72 4.23 24.05 3.52
CA THR A 72 3.41 23.38 2.50
C THR A 72 3.31 21.88 2.77
N LEU A 73 2.18 21.29 2.39
CA LEU A 73 1.89 19.86 2.53
C LEU A 73 1.52 19.29 1.15
N PHE A 74 1.79 18.02 0.94
CA PHE A 74 1.45 17.35 -0.32
C PHE A 74 -0.07 17.14 -0.44
N SER A 75 -0.65 17.57 -1.56
CA SER A 75 -2.04 17.26 -1.95
C SER A 75 -2.03 16.13 -2.97
N ALA A 76 -2.66 15.00 -2.62
CA ALA A 76 -2.79 13.86 -3.52
C ALA A 76 -3.71 14.17 -4.71
N SER A 77 -4.76 14.97 -4.49
CA SER A 77 -5.70 15.39 -5.54
C SER A 77 -5.03 16.26 -6.61
N LEU A 78 -4.12 17.16 -6.18
CA LEU A 78 -3.41 18.07 -7.07
C LEU A 78 -2.03 17.55 -7.49
N ARG A 79 -1.57 16.46 -6.88
CA ARG A 79 -0.25 15.83 -7.06
C ARG A 79 0.93 16.78 -6.86
N ARG A 80 0.80 17.75 -5.94
CA ARG A 80 1.81 18.78 -5.66
C ARG A 80 1.73 19.29 -4.23
N CYS A 81 2.80 19.93 -3.77
CA CYS A 81 2.80 20.68 -2.53
C CYS A 81 1.93 21.93 -2.65
N VAL A 82 1.06 22.13 -1.67
CA VAL A 82 0.18 23.30 -1.53
C VAL A 82 0.26 23.82 -0.10
N VAL A 83 -0.21 25.05 0.12
CA VAL A 83 -0.34 25.59 1.48
C VAL A 83 -1.18 24.65 2.34
N ALA A 84 -0.82 24.48 3.61
CA ALA A 84 -1.45 23.49 4.50
C ALA A 84 -2.98 23.59 4.56
N SER A 85 -3.55 24.80 4.46
CA SER A 85 -5.00 25.04 4.43
C SER A 85 -5.73 24.50 3.20
N ARG A 86 -5.00 24.07 2.17
CA ARG A 86 -5.53 23.52 0.91
C ARG A 86 -5.09 22.08 0.65
N ALA A 87 -4.32 21.48 1.54
CA ALA A 87 -3.85 20.11 1.35
C ALA A 87 -4.94 19.09 1.73
N ASP A 88 -5.00 17.97 1.02
CA ASP A 88 -5.91 16.85 1.33
C ASP A 88 -5.37 15.95 2.46
N CYS A 89 -4.47 16.48 3.30
CA CYS A 89 -3.73 15.73 4.31
C CYS A 89 -4.08 16.27 5.69
N SER A 90 -4.79 15.47 6.48
CA SER A 90 -5.11 15.76 7.87
C SER A 90 -3.89 15.41 8.73
N ARG A 91 -3.25 16.42 9.33
CA ARG A 91 -2.16 16.23 10.30
C ARG A 91 -2.62 15.50 11.55
#